data_AF-A0A7X0VEF4-F1
#
_entry.id   AF-A0A7X0VEF4-F1
#
_cell.length_a   1.000
_cell.length_b   1.000
_cell.length_c   1.000
_cell.angle_alpha   90.00
_cell.angle_beta   90.00
_cell.angle_gamma   90.00
#
_symmetry.space_group_name_H-M   'P 1'
#
loop_
_entity.id
_entity.type
_entity.pdbx_description
1 polymer ?
#
loop_
_entity_poly.entity_id
_entity_poly.type
_entity_poly.pdbx_seq_one_letter_code
_entity_poly.pdbx_strand_id
1 'polypeptide(L)' 'MENVQDPRQHINEEPRDDLQDLVFGFGGMFGFMFIVFLIAVIVKYVIS' A
#
# COMPACT_ATOMS: atom_id res chain seq x y z
N MET A 1 29.23 15.54 -20.46
CA MET A 1 28.25 15.60 -19.36
C MET A 1 27.36 14.38 -19.54
N GLU A 2 27.32 13.50 -18.56
CA GLU A 2 26.47 12.30 -18.60
C GLU A 2 25.01 12.75 -18.55
N ASN A 3 24.18 12.31 -19.50
CA ASN A 3 22.78 12.70 -19.57
C ASN A 3 21.98 11.79 -18.65
N VAL A 4 21.84 12.21 -17.39
CA VAL A 4 21.10 11.49 -16.33
C VAL A 4 19.61 11.25 -16.68
N GLN A 5 19.11 11.76 -17.80
CA GLN A 5 17.74 11.53 -18.28
C GLN A 5 17.65 10.58 -19.48
N ASP A 6 18.74 9.96 -19.96
CA ASP A 6 18.66 9.01 -21.07
C ASP A 6 18.02 7.68 -20.61
N PRO A 7 16.82 7.31 -21.09
CA PRO A 7 16.12 6.09 -20.64
C PRO A 7 16.90 4.80 -20.91
N ARG A 8 17.84 4.83 -21.88
CA ARG A 8 18.68 3.66 -22.19
C ARG A 8 19.78 3.44 -21.15
N GLN A 9 20.06 4.45 -20.32
CA GLN A 9 20.99 4.37 -19.20
C GLN A 9 20.30 3.89 -17.91
N HIS A 10 18.97 3.82 -17.92
CA HIS A 10 18.09 3.49 -16.80
C HIS A 10 17.58 2.04 -16.90
N ILE A 11 18.50 1.08 -16.93
CA ILE A 11 18.17 -0.35 -17.00
C ILE A 11 17.68 -0.80 -15.62
N ASN A 12 16.40 -1.14 -15.51
CA ASN A 12 15.71 -1.59 -14.29
C ASN A 12 15.79 -0.59 -13.12
N GLU A 13 15.40 0.67 -13.36
CA GLU A 13 15.13 1.64 -12.29
C GLU A 13 13.82 1.37 -11.52
N GLU A 14 12.97 0.47 -12.00
CA GLU A 14 11.76 0.10 -11.28
C GLU A 14 12.12 -0.53 -9.91
N PRO A 15 11.50 -0.07 -8.81
CA PRO A 15 11.70 -0.66 -7.50
C PRO A 15 11.50 -2.18 -7.55
N ARG A 16 12.51 -2.95 -7.11
CA ARG A 16 12.50 -4.41 -7.26
C ARG A 16 11.40 -5.13 -6.48
N ASP A 17 10.75 -4.43 -5.56
CA ASP A 17 9.86 -4.97 -4.55
C ASP A 17 8.39 -4.55 -4.79
N ASP A 18 8.01 -4.20 -6.03
CA ASP A 18 6.67 -3.68 -6.38
C ASP A 18 5.50 -4.52 -5.86
N LEU A 19 5.59 -5.86 -5.96
CA LEU A 19 4.54 -6.74 -5.45
C LEU A 19 4.49 -6.72 -3.91
N GLN A 20 5.65 -6.64 -3.27
CA GLN A 20 5.77 -6.58 -1.83
C GLN A 20 5.18 -5.26 -1.32
N ASP A 21 5.54 -4.13 -1.95
CA ASP A 21 5.02 -2.80 -1.63
C ASP A 21 3.51 -2.73 -1.81
N LEU A 22 2.97 -3.31 -2.90
CA LEU A 22 1.54 -3.41 -3.13
C LEU A 22 0.85 -4.20 -2.01
N VAL A 23 1.34 -5.41 -1.71
CA VAL A 23 0.71 -6.30 -0.73
C VAL A 23 0.76 -5.68 0.67
N PHE A 24 1.87 -5.08 1.07
CA PHE A 24 1.98 -4.43 2.38
C PHE A 24 1.16 -3.13 2.45
N GLY A 25 1.19 -2.30 1.41
CA GLY A 25 0.40 -1.07 1.35
C GLY A 25 -1.10 -1.34 1.39
N PHE A 26 -1.57 -2.24 0.51
CA PHE A 26 -2.97 -2.67 0.49
C PHE A 26 -3.35 -3.39 1.80
N GLY A 27 -2.56 -4.37 2.23
CA GLY A 27 -2.86 -5.20 3.39
C GLY A 27 -2.91 -4.39 4.68
N GLY A 28 -1.98 -3.45 4.87
CA GLY A 28 -1.96 -2.55 6.03
C GLY A 28 -3.21 -1.66 6.08
N MET A 29 -3.56 -1.01 4.97
CA MET A 29 -4.74 -0.15 4.92
C MET A 29 -6.04 -0.94 5.05
N PHE A 30 -6.15 -2.08 4.36
CA PHE A 30 -7.30 -2.97 4.47
C PHE A 30 -7.48 -3.45 5.92
N GLY A 31 -6.42 -3.94 6.56
CA GLY A 31 -6.47 -4.41 7.95
C GLY A 31 -6.88 -3.30 8.92
N PHE A 32 -6.34 -2.09 8.74
CA PHE A 32 -6.74 -0.93 9.54
C PHE A 32 -8.22 -0.59 9.37
N MET A 33 -8.71 -0.48 8.14
CA MET A 33 -10.12 -0.21 7.86
C MET A 33 -11.05 -1.32 8.37
N PHE A 34 -10.62 -2.57 8.26
CA PHE A 34 -11.37 -3.72 8.76
C PHE A 34 -11.55 -3.65 10.29
N ILE A 35 -10.51 -3.27 11.03
CA ILE A 35 -10.59 -3.05 12.49
C ILE A 35 -11.56 -1.91 12.81
N VAL A 36 -11.47 -0.78 12.10
CA VAL A 36 -12.39 0.35 12.28
C VAL A 36 -13.84 -0.08 12.05
N PHE A 37 -14.08 -0.84 10.98
CA PHE A 37 -15.38 -1.42 10.69
C PHE A 37 -15.89 -2.32 11.82
N LEU A 38 -15.06 -3.25 12.32
CA LEU A 38 -15.44 -4.13 13.43
C LEU A 38 -15.80 -3.34 14.69
N ILE A 39 -15.01 -2.31 15.03
CA ILE A 39 -15.30 -1.42 16.17
C ILE A 39 -16.65 -0.74 15.96
N ALA A 40 -16.92 -0.18 14.78
CA ALA A 40 -18.19 0.47 14.49
C ALA A 40 -19.38 -0.49 14.60
N VAL A 41 -19.23 -1.73 14.10
CA VAL A 41 -20.25 -2.78 14.23
C VAL A 41 -20.52 -3.13 15.69
N ILE A 42 -19.48 -3.33 16.49
CA ILE A 42 -19.61 -3.64 17.93
C ILE A 42 -20.33 -2.51 18.65
N VAL A 43 -19.91 -1.26 18.41
CA VAL A 43 -20.55 -0.07 18.99
C VAL A 43 -22.04 -0.02 18.61
N LYS A 44 -22.35 -0.23 17.33
CA LYS A 44 -23.73 -0.25 16.84
C LYS A 44 -24.55 -1.37 17.50
N TYR A 45 -23.97 -2.55 17.64
CA TYR A 45 -24.62 -3.71 18.28
C TYR A 45 -24.90 -3.47 19.77
N VAL A 46 -24.03 -2.75 20.47
CA VAL A 46 -24.23 -2.43 21.90
C VAL A 46 -25.29 -1.33 22.10
N ILE A 47 -25.41 -0.39 21.16
CA ILE A 47 -26.33 0.76 21.27
C ILE A 47 -27.74 0.46 20.75
N SER A 48 -27.92 -0.51 19.84
CA SER A 48 -29.23 -0.88 19.25
C SER A 48 -29.82 -2.13 19.89
#